data_AF-A0A9P9UDP7-F1
#
_entry.id   AF-A0A9P9UDP7-F1
#
_cell.length_a   1.000
_cell.length_b   1.000
_cell.length_c   1.000
_cell.angle_alpha   90.00
_cell.angle_beta   90.00
_cell.angle_gamma   90.00
#
_symmetry.space_group_name_H-M   'P 1'
#
loop_
_entity.id
_entity.type
_entity.pdbx_description
1 polymer ?
#
loop_
_entity_poly.entity_id
_entity_poly.type
_entity_poly.pdbx_seq_one_letter_code
_entity_poly.pdbx_strand_id
1 'polypeptide(L)'
;MVLSWLGLPQDGSDDALRILSMPSEQLPQFMATDGFTDQLRDAIVSFCERTYWRRVWILQELILAQKYVVMCGAGSVTSESLDGALACFSQQAQPIDTRKARESYQGIVTSAANEIVLSKRLASFCTLSRWLRLCLEANYQATVPHDYLYALFSISSDNVKASIEVRYNKPIADIYRQLLESLVEDPTSRLNRDWLLGLSQKMGLSHQEGIALLNSEYLRRHGDLGELFTGVGSEPEALESTTASFDSRTRDAILAFFKRSYSKRVWILQELFLSQKYIVICGSKIITDDDLHAGINAIKVFSKLSASGHAGLIKKTPAVWHIHTKFFGFHWFNDLSRFSSVCSQEDVEATEPRDRIYAFLSVSWDCANGLLTIMPDYDKPVRTILYGTMKLLASSNAFAIGVATFGTSR
;
A
#
# COMPACT_ATOMS: atom_id res chain seq x y z
N MET A 1 -7.46 -13.30 23.22
CA MET A 1 -7.56 -11.83 23.34
C MET A 1 -6.17 -11.29 23.64
N VAL A 2 -5.68 -10.32 22.87
CA VAL A 2 -4.37 -9.67 23.05
C VAL A 2 -4.56 -8.29 23.68
N LEU A 3 -3.68 -7.92 24.60
CA LEU A 3 -3.66 -6.57 25.20
C LEU A 3 -2.39 -5.86 24.73
N SER A 4 -2.57 -4.69 24.12
CA SER A 4 -1.50 -3.84 23.60
C SER A 4 -1.41 -2.56 24.42
N TRP A 5 -0.35 -2.38 25.19
CA TRP A 5 -0.18 -1.19 26.03
C TRP A 5 0.81 -0.19 25.42
N LEU A 6 0.32 1.00 25.11
CA LEU A 6 1.06 2.07 24.43
C LEU A 6 1.80 3.01 25.39
N GLY A 7 1.72 2.77 26.70
CA GLY A 7 2.29 3.62 27.73
C GLY A 7 1.27 4.57 28.37
N LEU A 8 1.77 5.62 29.05
CA LEU A 8 0.97 6.62 29.76
C LEU A 8 0.31 7.64 28.80
N PRO A 9 -0.74 8.36 29.24
CA PRO A 9 -1.38 9.39 28.42
C PRO A 9 -0.43 10.54 28.11
N GLN A 10 -0.26 10.84 26.83
CA GLN A 10 0.59 11.91 26.28
C GLN A 10 0.07 12.31 24.88
N ASP A 11 0.44 13.50 24.41
CA ASP A 11 0.16 13.98 23.04
C ASP A 11 -1.32 13.92 22.63
N GLY A 12 -2.22 14.22 23.57
CA GLY A 12 -3.66 14.22 23.33
C GLY A 12 -4.28 12.83 23.20
N SER A 13 -3.65 11.77 23.74
CA SER A 13 -4.12 10.41 23.56
C SER A 13 -5.51 10.11 24.11
N ASP A 14 -5.98 10.84 25.12
CA ASP A 14 -7.34 10.69 25.63
C ASP A 14 -8.37 11.17 24.60
N ASP A 15 -8.07 12.26 23.90
CA ASP A 15 -8.86 12.74 22.77
C ASP A 15 -8.79 11.77 21.59
N ALA A 16 -7.59 11.26 21.27
CA ALA A 16 -7.43 10.26 20.22
C ALA A 16 -8.26 9.01 20.51
N LEU A 17 -8.19 8.46 21.73
CA LEU A 17 -8.97 7.31 22.15
C LEU A 17 -10.48 7.57 22.08
N ARG A 18 -10.94 8.76 22.47
CA ARG A 18 -12.35 9.14 22.35
C ARG A 18 -12.84 9.10 20.91
N ILE A 19 -12.06 9.62 19.95
CA ILE A 19 -12.42 9.60 18.53
C ILE A 19 -12.31 8.18 17.95
N LEU A 20 -11.23 7.47 18.23
CA LEU A 20 -11.00 6.11 17.73
C LEU A 20 -11.98 5.07 18.31
N SER A 21 -12.62 5.38 19.44
CA SER A 21 -13.66 4.54 20.04
C SER A 21 -15.07 4.86 19.53
N MET A 22 -15.24 5.91 18.72
CA MET A 22 -16.54 6.27 18.15
C MET A 22 -17.05 5.17 17.21
N PRO A 23 -18.36 4.86 17.19
CA PRO A 23 -18.93 3.95 16.21
C PRO A 23 -18.61 4.41 14.78
N SER A 24 -18.19 3.48 13.92
CA SER A 24 -17.77 3.78 12.55
C SER A 24 -18.86 4.43 11.70
N GLU A 25 -20.13 4.24 12.04
CA GLU A 25 -21.27 4.85 11.35
C GLU A 25 -21.45 6.34 11.68
N GLN A 26 -20.90 6.81 12.81
CA GLN A 26 -21.02 8.18 13.31
C GLN A 26 -19.78 9.04 13.03
N LEU A 27 -18.63 8.38 12.90
CA LEU A 27 -17.35 9.04 12.69
C LEU A 27 -17.33 9.89 11.40
N PRO A 28 -17.85 9.43 10.24
CA PRO A 28 -18.01 10.24 9.02
C PRO A 28 -18.71 11.58 9.23
N GLN A 29 -19.84 11.59 9.94
CA GLN A 29 -20.62 12.80 10.16
C GLN A 29 -19.87 13.73 11.13
N PHE A 30 -19.24 13.18 12.16
CA PHE A 30 -18.41 13.96 13.08
C PHE A 30 -17.23 14.64 12.36
N MET A 31 -16.52 13.91 11.50
CA MET A 31 -15.39 14.41 10.71
C MET A 31 -15.78 15.54 9.74
N ALA A 32 -17.05 15.61 9.34
CA ALA A 32 -17.59 16.67 8.48
C ALA A 32 -17.97 17.95 9.25
N THR A 33 -17.90 17.93 10.58
CA THR A 33 -18.18 19.10 11.42
C THR A 33 -16.92 19.90 11.74
N ASP A 34 -17.08 21.19 12.06
CA ASP A 34 -16.01 22.04 12.59
C ASP A 34 -15.44 21.54 13.94
N GLY A 35 -16.13 20.59 14.59
CA GLY A 35 -15.67 19.92 15.79
C GLY A 35 -14.48 18.99 15.57
N PHE A 36 -14.19 18.56 14.33
CA PHE A 36 -13.02 17.75 14.01
C PHE A 36 -11.79 18.62 13.73
N THR A 37 -11.34 19.29 14.79
CA THR A 37 -10.27 20.28 14.77
C THR A 37 -8.90 19.68 14.41
N ASP A 38 -7.97 20.53 13.99
CA ASP A 38 -6.59 20.12 13.72
C ASP A 38 -5.91 19.50 14.95
N GLN A 39 -6.24 19.94 16.16
CA GLN A 39 -5.69 19.38 17.40
C GLN A 39 -6.11 17.90 17.58
N LEU A 40 -7.36 17.56 17.27
CA LEU A 40 -7.83 16.17 17.32
C LEU A 40 -7.14 15.32 16.26
N ARG A 41 -6.91 15.87 15.07
CA ARG A 41 -6.18 15.16 14.00
C ARG A 41 -4.73 14.90 14.41
N ASP A 42 -4.06 15.90 14.96
CA ASP A 42 -2.67 15.80 15.43
C ASP A 42 -2.56 14.80 16.59
N ALA A 43 -3.55 14.73 17.48
CA ALA A 43 -3.63 13.73 18.54
C ALA A 43 -3.76 12.29 17.98
N ILE A 44 -4.59 12.09 16.95
CA ILE A 44 -4.74 10.78 16.30
C ILE A 44 -3.46 10.38 15.58
N VAL A 45 -2.82 11.31 14.85
CA VAL A 45 -1.51 11.07 14.23
C VAL A 45 -0.49 10.65 15.29
N SER A 46 -0.37 11.41 16.37
CA SER A 46 0.56 11.12 17.46
C SER A 46 0.30 9.76 18.10
N PHE A 47 -0.96 9.41 18.31
CA PHE A 47 -1.36 8.09 18.81
C PHE A 47 -0.96 6.95 17.87
N CYS A 48 -1.16 7.11 16.56
CA CYS A 48 -0.89 6.10 15.53
C CYS A 48 0.60 5.98 15.17
N GLU A 49 1.40 6.99 15.49
CA GLU A 49 2.85 7.04 15.23
C GLU A 49 3.72 6.67 16.43
N ARG A 50 3.10 6.30 17.56
CA ARG A 50 3.83 5.85 18.76
C ARG A 50 4.80 4.72 18.43
N THR A 51 5.97 4.77 19.06
CA THR A 51 7.06 3.81 18.88
C THR A 51 6.64 2.35 19.11
N TYR A 52 5.62 2.12 19.96
CA TYR A 52 4.99 0.82 20.18
C TYR A 52 4.59 0.12 18.87
N TRP A 53 4.00 0.88 17.93
CA TRP A 53 3.51 0.37 16.65
C TRP A 53 4.63 -0.02 15.70
N ARG A 54 5.85 0.48 15.92
CA ARG A 54 6.99 0.19 15.07
C ARG A 54 7.71 -1.09 15.47
N ARG A 55 7.36 -1.77 16.56
CA ARG A 55 8.03 -3.03 16.95
C ARG A 55 7.63 -4.14 15.98
N VAL A 56 8.57 -4.83 15.34
CA VAL A 56 8.22 -5.86 14.33
C VAL A 56 7.30 -6.96 14.87
N TRP A 57 7.46 -7.36 16.14
CA TRP A 57 6.62 -8.37 16.79
C TRP A 57 5.15 -7.97 16.91
N ILE A 58 4.82 -6.69 16.89
CA ILE A 58 3.42 -6.25 16.99
C ILE A 58 2.60 -6.69 15.76
N LEU A 59 3.25 -6.87 14.61
CA LEU A 59 2.62 -7.40 13.41
C LEU A 59 2.04 -8.78 13.72
N GLN A 60 2.88 -9.71 14.19
CA GLN A 60 2.43 -11.05 14.55
C GLN A 60 1.37 -11.03 15.65
N GLU A 61 1.60 -10.28 16.73
CA GLU A 61 0.70 -10.20 17.88
C GLU A 61 -0.71 -9.76 17.47
N LEU A 62 -0.83 -8.70 16.65
CA LEU A 62 -2.12 -8.16 16.26
C LEU A 62 -2.76 -8.91 15.10
N ILE A 63 -1.98 -9.39 14.13
CA ILE A 63 -2.49 -10.12 12.97
C ILE A 63 -3.08 -11.46 13.39
N LEU A 64 -2.38 -12.22 14.23
CA LEU A 64 -2.85 -13.54 14.68
C LEU A 64 -3.95 -13.45 15.74
N ALA A 65 -4.13 -12.29 16.37
CA ALA A 65 -5.17 -12.11 17.39
C ALA A 65 -6.57 -12.11 16.76
N GLN A 66 -7.45 -12.99 17.26
CA GLN A 66 -8.88 -12.92 16.95
C GLN A 66 -9.52 -11.60 17.42
N LYS A 67 -9.13 -11.13 18.61
CA LYS A 67 -9.53 -9.86 19.22
C LYS A 67 -8.37 -9.25 19.97
N TYR A 68 -8.27 -7.93 19.94
CA TYR A 68 -7.27 -7.19 20.71
C TYR A 68 -7.86 -5.92 21.33
N VAL A 69 -7.24 -5.45 22.40
CA VAL A 69 -7.57 -4.16 23.04
C VAL A 69 -6.29 -3.35 23.14
N VAL A 70 -6.36 -2.11 22.68
CA VAL A 70 -5.25 -1.16 22.74
C VAL A 70 -5.48 -0.23 23.91
N MET A 71 -4.53 -0.19 24.84
CA MET A 71 -4.60 0.57 26.07
C MET A 71 -3.58 1.71 26.05
N CYS A 72 -3.97 2.88 26.55
CA CYS A 72 -3.07 3.99 26.84
C CYS A 72 -3.50 4.65 28.15
N GLY A 73 -2.64 4.59 29.16
CA GLY A 73 -3.00 4.93 30.53
C GLY A 73 -4.23 4.13 31.01
N ALA A 74 -5.24 4.85 31.51
CA ALA A 74 -6.51 4.27 31.93
C ALA A 74 -7.52 4.08 30.78
N GLY A 75 -7.25 4.66 29.60
CA GLY A 75 -8.12 4.56 28.44
C GLY A 75 -7.82 3.33 27.58
N SER A 76 -8.82 2.88 26.82
CA SER A 76 -8.68 1.75 25.91
C SER A 76 -9.60 1.84 24.70
N VAL A 77 -9.20 1.24 23.58
CA VAL A 77 -10.01 1.08 22.37
C VAL A 77 -10.01 -0.39 21.93
N THR A 78 -11.17 -0.89 21.49
CA THR A 78 -11.32 -2.27 21.00
C THR A 78 -10.77 -2.41 19.59
N SER A 79 -10.45 -3.64 19.18
CA SER A 79 -10.08 -3.95 17.79
C SER A 79 -11.11 -3.48 16.78
N GLU A 80 -12.39 -3.71 17.07
CA GLU A 80 -13.51 -3.38 16.19
C GLU A 80 -13.63 -1.86 15.97
N SER A 81 -13.53 -1.07 17.05
CA SER A 81 -13.56 0.39 16.97
C SER A 81 -12.33 0.95 16.28
N LEU A 82 -11.12 0.48 16.64
CA LEU A 82 -9.87 0.98 16.07
C LEU A 82 -9.79 0.67 14.56
N ASP A 83 -10.08 -0.58 14.17
CA ASP A 83 -10.05 -1.02 12.77
C ASP A 83 -11.10 -0.27 11.93
N GLY A 84 -12.28 -0.02 12.50
CA GLY A 84 -13.34 0.75 11.88
C GLY A 84 -12.94 2.22 11.66
N ALA A 85 -12.42 2.88 12.69
CA ALA A 85 -12.02 4.28 12.62
C ALA A 85 -10.89 4.51 11.61
N LEU A 86 -9.85 3.68 11.64
CA LEU A 86 -8.72 3.77 10.70
C LEU A 86 -9.14 3.48 9.24
N ALA A 87 -10.11 2.58 9.04
CA ALA A 87 -10.70 2.37 7.73
C ALA A 87 -11.49 3.60 7.25
N CYS A 88 -12.26 4.26 8.11
CA CYS A 88 -12.96 5.51 7.76
C CYS A 88 -11.97 6.59 7.30
N PHE A 89 -10.87 6.80 8.03
CA PHE A 89 -9.83 7.77 7.64
C PHE A 89 -9.18 7.43 6.29
N SER A 90 -9.03 6.15 5.97
CA SER A 90 -8.43 5.68 4.71
C SER A 90 -9.40 5.70 3.50
N GLN A 91 -10.71 5.67 3.76
CA GLN A 91 -11.76 5.63 2.73
C GLN A 91 -12.29 7.02 2.36
N GLN A 92 -12.26 7.97 3.29
CA GLN A 92 -12.84 9.29 3.04
C GLN A 92 -11.87 10.24 2.33
N ALA A 93 -12.15 10.52 1.06
CA ALA A 93 -11.67 11.70 0.36
C ALA A 93 -12.53 12.90 0.75
N GLN A 94 -12.39 13.40 1.97
CA GLN A 94 -13.06 14.66 2.35
C GLN A 94 -12.54 15.79 1.43
N PRO A 95 -13.36 16.80 1.08
CA PRO A 95 -12.84 18.06 0.58
C PRO A 95 -12.03 18.70 1.70
N ILE A 96 -10.73 18.41 1.71
CA ILE A 96 -9.85 18.93 2.75
C ILE A 96 -9.50 20.37 2.38
N ASP A 97 -10.14 21.31 3.07
CA ASP A 97 -10.08 22.74 2.80
C ASP A 97 -8.72 23.37 3.14
N THR A 98 -7.99 22.82 4.12
CA THR A 98 -6.72 23.38 4.58
C THR A 98 -5.53 22.46 4.32
N ARG A 99 -4.33 23.04 4.12
CA ARG A 99 -3.08 22.27 3.95
C ARG A 99 -2.78 21.41 5.18
N LYS A 100 -2.93 21.99 6.38
CA LYS A 100 -2.65 21.31 7.65
C LYS A 100 -3.52 20.05 7.81
N ALA A 101 -4.82 20.18 7.55
CA ALA A 101 -5.74 19.06 7.56
C ALA A 101 -5.30 17.92 6.62
N ARG A 102 -4.74 18.23 5.43
CA ARG A 102 -4.23 17.21 4.49
C ARG A 102 -3.01 16.50 5.04
N GLU A 103 -2.11 17.24 5.66
CA GLU A 103 -0.90 16.70 6.29
C GLU A 103 -1.26 15.75 7.43
N SER A 104 -2.18 16.13 8.32
CA SER A 104 -2.59 15.25 9.43
C SER A 104 -3.33 13.99 8.91
N TYR A 105 -4.24 14.12 7.93
CA TYR A 105 -4.86 12.94 7.31
C TYR A 105 -3.83 12.02 6.66
N GLN A 106 -2.88 12.59 5.93
CA GLN A 106 -1.80 11.83 5.31
C GLN A 106 -0.98 11.09 6.37
N GLY A 107 -0.70 11.75 7.51
CA GLY A 107 -0.02 11.16 8.66
C GLY A 107 -0.77 9.96 9.23
N ILE A 108 -2.10 10.05 9.41
CA ILE A 108 -2.92 8.92 9.88
C ILE A 108 -2.84 7.75 8.87
N VAL A 109 -3.03 8.03 7.59
CA VAL A 109 -3.11 6.99 6.55
C VAL A 109 -1.76 6.29 6.35
N THR A 110 -0.63 6.97 6.53
CA THR A 110 0.72 6.35 6.43
C THR A 110 1.27 5.88 7.77
N SER A 111 0.48 5.95 8.84
CA SER A 111 0.96 5.60 10.16
C SER A 111 1.21 4.10 10.32
N ALA A 112 2.17 3.75 11.19
CA ALA A 112 2.45 2.35 11.50
C ALA A 112 1.21 1.62 12.04
N ALA A 113 0.38 2.27 12.87
CA ALA A 113 -0.86 1.67 13.35
C ALA A 113 -1.85 1.36 12.21
N ASN A 114 -2.05 2.30 11.28
CA ASN A 114 -2.90 2.08 10.12
C ASN A 114 -2.35 0.94 9.25
N GLU A 115 -1.05 0.92 8.97
CA GLU A 115 -0.42 -0.14 8.19
C GLU A 115 -0.65 -1.54 8.78
N ILE A 116 -0.62 -1.72 10.11
CA ILE A 116 -0.90 -3.01 10.75
C ILE A 116 -2.36 -3.41 10.53
N VAL A 117 -3.29 -2.48 10.79
CA VAL A 117 -4.73 -2.73 10.64
C VAL A 117 -5.08 -3.07 9.20
N LEU A 118 -4.50 -2.34 8.25
CA LEU A 118 -4.63 -2.65 6.84
C LEU A 118 -4.11 -4.06 6.60
N SER A 119 -2.83 -4.30 6.89
CA SER A 119 -2.13 -5.56 6.64
C SER A 119 -2.81 -6.79 7.28
N LYS A 120 -3.46 -6.63 8.44
CA LYS A 120 -4.21 -7.68 9.12
C LYS A 120 -5.34 -8.26 8.29
N ARG A 121 -6.03 -7.45 7.49
CA ARG A 121 -7.16 -7.92 6.66
C ARG A 121 -6.74 -8.92 5.58
N LEU A 122 -5.43 -9.14 5.42
CA LEU A 122 -4.79 -9.60 4.18
C LEU A 122 -3.63 -10.53 4.45
N ALA A 123 -3.38 -10.81 5.73
CA ALA A 123 -2.24 -11.58 6.14
C ALA A 123 -2.20 -12.96 5.47
N SER A 124 -3.37 -13.51 5.13
CA SER A 124 -3.50 -14.77 4.38
C SER A 124 -2.87 -14.76 2.98
N PHE A 125 -2.61 -13.57 2.41
CA PHE A 125 -2.05 -13.41 1.05
C PHE A 125 -0.66 -12.74 1.04
N CYS A 126 -0.14 -12.34 2.20
CA CYS A 126 1.11 -11.61 2.27
C CYS A 126 2.30 -12.57 2.38
N THR A 127 3.16 -12.57 1.36
CA THR A 127 4.43 -13.30 1.37
C THR A 127 5.45 -12.67 2.32
N LEU A 128 6.48 -13.42 2.69
CA LEU A 128 7.58 -12.92 3.50
C LEU A 128 8.23 -11.69 2.85
N SER A 129 8.47 -11.71 1.54
CA SER A 129 9.01 -10.57 0.79
C SER A 129 8.17 -9.31 0.96
N ARG A 130 6.83 -9.46 0.93
CA ARG A 130 5.92 -8.34 1.09
C ARG A 130 5.98 -7.77 2.50
N TRP A 131 6.01 -8.62 3.52
CA TRP A 131 6.17 -8.20 4.91
C TRP A 131 7.50 -7.50 5.16
N LEU A 132 8.59 -7.97 4.56
CA LEU A 132 9.91 -7.35 4.68
C LEU A 132 9.97 -5.97 4.04
N ARG A 133 9.34 -5.78 2.87
CA ARG A 133 9.19 -4.46 2.25
C ARG A 133 8.39 -3.51 3.14
N LEU A 134 7.28 -3.98 3.72
CA LEU A 134 6.52 -3.19 4.69
C LEU A 134 7.37 -2.80 5.91
N CYS A 135 8.22 -3.72 6.41
CA CYS A 135 9.13 -3.43 7.51
C CYS A 135 10.10 -2.28 7.21
N LEU A 136 10.57 -2.18 5.96
CA LEU A 136 11.42 -1.09 5.50
C LEU A 136 10.63 0.21 5.34
N GLU A 137 9.53 0.18 4.60
CA GLU A 137 8.74 1.36 4.23
C GLU A 137 8.10 2.06 5.43
N ALA A 138 7.49 1.28 6.33
CA ALA A 138 6.90 1.80 7.57
C ALA A 138 7.94 1.91 8.71
N ASN A 139 9.21 1.62 8.42
CA ASN A 139 10.34 1.72 9.34
C ASN A 139 10.07 1.02 10.68
N TYR A 140 9.71 -0.26 10.61
CA TYR A 140 9.63 -1.15 11.77
C TYR A 140 11.02 -1.38 12.38
N GLN A 141 11.04 -1.71 13.66
CA GLN A 141 12.19 -1.79 14.53
C GLN A 141 12.23 -3.15 15.21
N ALA A 142 13.45 -3.67 15.33
CA ALA A 142 13.75 -4.88 16.09
C ALA A 142 14.96 -4.60 16.97
N THR A 143 14.91 -5.05 18.22
CA THR A 143 16.09 -4.98 19.10
C THR A 143 17.11 -6.04 18.70
N VAL A 144 16.64 -7.22 18.31
CA VAL A 144 17.47 -8.32 17.80
C VAL A 144 17.27 -8.39 16.29
N PRO A 145 18.32 -8.26 15.47
CA PRO A 145 18.13 -8.15 14.02
C PRO A 145 17.48 -9.38 13.36
N HIS A 146 17.61 -10.57 13.96
CA HIS A 146 16.91 -11.78 13.53
C HIS A 146 15.38 -11.62 13.51
N ASP A 147 14.83 -10.80 14.39
CA ASP A 147 13.37 -10.63 14.52
C ASP A 147 12.76 -9.96 13.29
N TYR A 148 13.54 -9.26 12.46
CA TYR A 148 13.08 -8.76 11.16
C TYR A 148 12.60 -9.88 10.24
N LEU A 149 13.06 -11.12 10.42
CA LEU A 149 12.52 -12.29 9.72
C LEU A 149 11.63 -13.14 10.62
N TYR A 150 12.09 -13.43 11.84
CA TYR A 150 11.45 -14.44 12.69
C TYR A 150 10.04 -14.05 13.12
N ALA A 151 9.78 -12.76 13.37
CA ALA A 151 8.45 -12.27 13.68
C ALA A 151 7.47 -12.42 12.50
N LEU A 152 7.96 -12.53 11.27
CA LEU A 152 7.14 -12.56 10.05
C LEU A 152 6.83 -13.98 9.60
N PHE A 153 7.62 -14.99 9.99
CA PHE A 153 7.48 -16.36 9.50
C PHE A 153 6.12 -16.98 9.77
N SER A 154 5.48 -16.70 10.92
CA SER A 154 4.17 -17.29 11.23
C SER A 154 2.99 -16.59 10.54
N ILE A 155 3.20 -15.39 10.00
CA ILE A 155 2.17 -14.58 9.33
C ILE A 155 2.39 -14.49 7.81
N SER A 156 3.45 -15.11 7.30
CA SER A 156 3.74 -15.17 5.87
C SER A 156 2.96 -16.31 5.22
N SER A 157 2.34 -16.04 4.07
CA SER A 157 1.51 -17.01 3.35
C SER A 157 2.34 -18.04 2.58
N ASP A 158 3.57 -17.68 2.20
CA ASP A 158 4.55 -18.58 1.61
C ASP A 158 5.24 -19.40 2.70
N ASN A 159 5.37 -20.71 2.49
CA ASN A 159 5.90 -21.65 3.49
C ASN A 159 7.44 -21.58 3.63
N VAL A 160 8.01 -20.37 3.61
CA VAL A 160 9.45 -20.10 3.80
C VAL A 160 9.94 -20.58 5.16
N LYS A 161 9.02 -20.73 6.14
CA LYS A 161 9.33 -21.34 7.44
C LYS A 161 9.90 -22.76 7.32
N ALA A 162 9.60 -23.49 6.24
CA ALA A 162 10.15 -24.83 6.01
C ALA A 162 11.65 -24.82 5.66
N SER A 163 12.19 -23.69 5.18
CA SER A 163 13.58 -23.58 4.74
C SER A 163 14.52 -22.88 5.73
N ILE A 164 14.00 -22.15 6.73
CA ILE A 164 14.81 -21.38 7.68
C ILE A 164 14.48 -21.75 9.14
N GLU A 165 15.40 -22.45 9.79
CA GLU A 165 15.28 -22.79 11.22
C GLU A 165 15.58 -21.59 12.12
N VAL A 166 14.67 -21.30 13.06
CA VAL A 166 14.76 -20.20 14.04
C VAL A 166 15.89 -20.47 15.04
N ARG A 167 17.01 -19.75 14.89
CA ARG A 167 18.20 -19.87 15.76
C ARG A 167 18.89 -18.52 15.93
N TYR A 168 18.72 -17.91 17.10
CA TYR A 168 19.30 -16.60 17.44
C TYR A 168 20.82 -16.58 17.58
N ASN A 169 21.47 -17.74 17.68
CA ASN A 169 22.92 -17.86 17.70
C ASN A 169 23.56 -17.87 16.29
N LYS A 170 22.77 -17.97 15.21
CA LYS A 170 23.29 -17.92 13.85
C LYS A 170 23.74 -16.49 13.50
N PRO A 171 24.88 -16.30 12.83
CA PRO A 171 25.26 -15.00 12.28
C PRO A 171 24.20 -14.44 11.33
N ILE A 172 23.97 -13.12 11.35
CA ILE A 172 22.99 -12.46 10.47
C ILE A 172 23.28 -12.72 8.99
N ALA A 173 24.55 -12.75 8.58
CA ALA A 173 24.94 -13.01 7.21
C ALA A 173 24.44 -14.37 6.70
N ASP A 174 24.42 -15.39 7.57
CA ASP A 174 23.94 -16.73 7.21
C ASP A 174 22.42 -16.78 7.09
N ILE A 175 21.72 -16.05 7.95
CA ILE A 175 20.26 -15.89 7.88
C ILE A 175 19.86 -15.12 6.62
N TYR A 176 20.57 -14.04 6.30
CA TYR A 176 20.33 -13.26 5.10
C TYR A 176 20.62 -14.07 3.83
N ARG A 177 21.67 -14.90 3.81
CA ARG A 177 21.92 -15.84 2.70
C ARG A 177 20.77 -16.84 2.52
N GLN A 178 20.32 -17.47 3.61
CA GLN A 178 19.16 -18.39 3.58
C GLN A 178 17.90 -17.69 3.05
N LEU A 179 17.67 -16.42 3.42
CA LEU A 179 16.59 -15.62 2.85
C LEU A 179 16.73 -15.49 1.34
N LEU A 180 17.88 -15.01 0.84
CA LEU A 180 18.13 -14.84 -0.60
C LEU A 180 17.92 -16.14 -1.40
N GLU A 181 18.35 -17.27 -0.85
CA GLU A 181 18.16 -18.60 -1.44
C GLU A 181 16.67 -19.01 -1.48
N SER A 182 15.89 -18.62 -0.47
CA SER A 182 14.46 -18.95 -0.34
C SER A 182 13.52 -18.09 -1.19
N LEU A 183 13.96 -16.91 -1.63
CA LEU A 183 13.15 -16.01 -2.43
C LEU A 183 12.85 -16.62 -3.81
N VAL A 184 11.56 -16.73 -4.13
CA VAL A 184 11.07 -17.24 -5.42
C VAL A 184 11.36 -16.23 -6.54
N GLU A 185 11.20 -14.94 -6.27
CA GLU A 185 11.61 -13.86 -7.16
C GLU A 185 13.14 -13.85 -7.28
N ASP A 186 13.68 -13.51 -8.46
CA ASP A 186 15.12 -13.35 -8.63
C ASP A 186 15.61 -12.16 -7.79
N PRO A 187 16.31 -12.37 -6.66
CA PRO A 187 16.76 -11.29 -5.79
C PRO A 187 17.87 -10.46 -6.45
N THR A 188 18.37 -10.95 -7.58
CA THR A 188 19.54 -10.42 -8.26
C THR A 188 19.18 -9.49 -9.41
N SER A 189 17.89 -9.30 -9.69
CA SER A 189 17.42 -8.22 -10.58
C SER A 189 17.85 -6.86 -10.02
N ARG A 190 18.18 -5.89 -10.90
CA ARG A 190 18.60 -4.55 -10.48
C ARG A 190 17.63 -3.90 -9.48
N LEU A 191 16.33 -4.13 -9.66
CA LEU A 191 15.26 -3.58 -8.83
C LEU A 191 15.15 -4.24 -7.45
N ASN A 192 15.57 -5.50 -7.34
CA ASN A 192 15.58 -6.19 -6.06
C ASN A 192 16.84 -5.91 -5.24
N ARG A 193 17.97 -5.63 -5.90
CA ARG A 193 19.25 -5.37 -5.23
C ARG A 193 19.20 -4.19 -4.25
N ASP A 194 18.56 -3.08 -4.61
CA ASP A 194 18.57 -1.86 -3.78
C ASP A 194 17.81 -2.03 -2.46
N TRP A 195 16.57 -2.55 -2.51
CA TRP A 195 15.80 -2.74 -1.28
C TRP A 195 16.34 -3.90 -0.43
N LEU A 196 16.88 -4.95 -1.07
CA LEU A 196 17.55 -6.04 -0.36
C LEU A 196 18.83 -5.55 0.33
N LEU A 197 19.59 -4.66 -0.32
CA LEU A 197 20.71 -3.99 0.35
C LEU A 197 20.24 -3.17 1.55
N GLY A 198 19.16 -2.40 1.39
CA GLY A 198 18.52 -1.69 2.51
C GLY A 198 18.07 -2.62 3.64
N LEU A 199 17.53 -3.79 3.32
CA LEU A 199 17.20 -4.83 4.29
C LEU A 199 18.44 -5.36 5.01
N SER A 200 19.51 -5.66 4.27
CA SER A 200 20.77 -6.16 4.84
C SER A 200 21.35 -5.19 5.88
N GLN A 201 21.34 -3.89 5.57
CA GLN A 201 21.78 -2.84 6.47
C GLN A 201 20.86 -2.72 7.69
N LYS A 202 19.54 -2.82 7.48
CA LYS A 202 18.56 -2.81 8.57
C LYS A 202 18.71 -4.01 9.50
N MET A 203 19.15 -5.16 8.97
CA MET A 203 19.51 -6.34 9.75
C MET A 203 20.90 -6.25 10.40
N GLY A 204 21.63 -5.14 10.20
CA GLY A 204 22.92 -4.90 10.85
C GLY A 204 24.14 -5.42 10.08
N LEU A 205 23.99 -5.83 8.82
CA LEU A 205 25.14 -6.11 7.95
C LEU A 205 25.78 -4.81 7.47
N SER A 206 27.10 -4.81 7.30
CA SER A 206 27.76 -3.70 6.63
C SER A 206 27.34 -3.64 5.16
N HIS A 207 27.50 -2.46 4.57
CA HIS A 207 27.19 -2.25 3.16
C HIS A 207 27.99 -3.22 2.24
N GLN A 208 29.27 -3.44 2.55
CA GLN A 208 30.13 -4.37 1.81
C GLN A 208 29.69 -5.83 1.95
N GLU A 209 29.29 -6.26 3.15
CA GLU A 209 28.76 -7.62 3.36
C GLU A 209 27.46 -7.84 2.60
N GLY A 210 26.55 -6.86 2.61
CA GLY A 210 25.29 -6.93 1.85
C GLY A 210 25.53 -7.10 0.35
N ILE A 211 26.44 -6.31 -0.22
CA ILE A 211 26.85 -6.42 -1.63
C ILE A 211 27.47 -7.79 -1.92
N ALA A 212 28.40 -8.25 -1.08
CA ALA A 212 29.08 -9.52 -1.26
C ALA A 212 28.09 -10.71 -1.28
N LEU A 213 27.10 -10.69 -0.38
CA LEU A 213 26.07 -11.73 -0.32
C LEU A 213 25.14 -11.70 -1.54
N LEU A 214 24.72 -10.51 -1.99
CA LEU A 214 23.91 -10.37 -3.21
C LEU A 214 24.66 -10.83 -4.47
N ASN A 215 25.95 -10.49 -4.57
CA ASN A 215 26.81 -10.94 -5.67
C ASN A 215 27.05 -12.44 -5.63
N SER A 216 27.26 -13.01 -4.45
CA SER A 216 27.39 -14.45 -4.27
C SER A 216 26.13 -15.18 -4.74
N GLU A 217 24.94 -14.64 -4.45
CA GLU A 217 23.68 -15.23 -4.91
C GLU A 217 23.48 -15.08 -6.42
N TYR A 218 23.89 -13.95 -7.01
CA TYR A 218 23.92 -13.76 -8.47
C TYR A 218 24.78 -14.81 -9.15
N LEU A 219 26.02 -14.96 -8.68
CA LEU A 219 26.97 -15.94 -9.22
C LEU A 219 26.41 -17.36 -9.09
N ARG A 220 25.75 -17.68 -7.97
CA ARG A 220 25.10 -18.99 -7.73
C ARG A 220 23.98 -19.27 -8.73
N ARG A 221 23.14 -18.29 -9.06
CA ARG A 221 21.98 -18.47 -9.95
C ARG A 221 22.34 -18.45 -11.44
N HIS A 222 23.28 -17.58 -11.83
CA HIS A 222 23.56 -17.31 -13.25
C HIS A 222 24.87 -17.94 -13.76
N GLY A 223 25.78 -18.32 -12.87
CA GLY A 223 27.02 -19.04 -13.23
C GLY A 223 28.07 -18.20 -13.94
N ASP A 224 27.85 -16.90 -14.11
CA ASP A 224 28.81 -15.95 -14.69
C ASP A 224 28.94 -14.67 -13.86
N LEU A 225 30.00 -13.91 -14.13
CA LEU A 225 30.31 -12.66 -13.44
C LEU A 225 29.39 -11.50 -13.85
N GLY A 226 28.60 -11.61 -14.91
CA GLY A 226 27.65 -10.62 -15.43
C GLY A 226 27.90 -9.15 -15.06
N GLU A 227 26.85 -8.43 -14.69
CA GLU A 227 26.97 -7.16 -13.97
C GLU A 227 26.84 -7.42 -12.46
N LEU A 228 27.97 -7.71 -11.79
CA LEU A 228 28.00 -7.74 -10.33
C LEU A 228 27.50 -6.41 -9.77
N PHE A 229 26.72 -6.49 -8.71
CA PHE A 229 26.31 -5.33 -7.94
C PHE A 229 27.55 -4.73 -7.30
N THR A 230 27.93 -3.52 -7.69
CA THR A 230 29.10 -2.86 -7.11
C THR A 230 28.76 -2.12 -5.82
N GLY A 231 27.49 -2.09 -5.42
CA GLY A 231 27.00 -1.24 -4.33
C GLY A 231 27.14 0.24 -4.60
N VAL A 232 27.66 0.62 -5.77
CA VAL A 232 27.53 1.96 -6.31
C VAL A 232 26.09 2.09 -6.77
N GLY A 233 25.19 2.17 -5.79
CA GLY A 233 24.31 3.33 -5.83
C GLY A 233 25.28 4.51 -5.84
N SER A 234 25.30 5.26 -6.93
CA SER A 234 25.54 6.69 -6.84
C SER A 234 25.03 7.14 -5.48
N GLU A 235 25.88 7.61 -4.55
CA GLU A 235 25.52 7.94 -3.16
C GLU A 235 23.99 7.89 -2.90
N PRO A 236 23.21 8.97 -2.94
CA PRO A 236 22.32 9.25 -4.07
C PRO A 236 22.96 10.10 -5.19
N GLU A 237 24.27 10.02 -5.47
CA GLU A 237 25.10 11.24 -5.53
C GLU A 237 24.81 11.99 -4.18
N ALA A 238 25.15 13.25 -3.93
CA ALA A 238 24.02 14.01 -3.40
C ALA A 238 22.92 13.77 -4.46
N LEU A 239 21.64 13.53 -4.15
CA LEU A 239 20.64 14.00 -5.10
C LEU A 239 21.07 15.45 -5.27
N GLU A 240 21.82 15.78 -6.32
CA GLU A 240 22.94 16.73 -6.30
C GLU A 240 22.37 18.13 -6.25
N SER A 241 21.63 18.44 -5.21
CA SER A 241 20.36 19.09 -5.46
C SER A 241 19.79 18.71 -6.84
N THR A 242 19.64 17.42 -7.18
CA THR A 242 18.77 17.03 -8.29
C THR A 242 17.30 17.18 -7.84
N THR A 243 17.02 18.26 -7.11
CA THR A 243 16.25 19.38 -7.68
C THR A 243 16.59 19.76 -9.15
N ALA A 244 17.07 18.85 -10.00
CA ALA A 244 16.46 18.61 -11.29
C ALA A 244 15.02 18.17 -11.00
N SER A 245 14.23 19.16 -10.57
CA SER A 245 12.90 19.35 -11.08
C SER A 245 12.87 18.66 -12.44
N PHE A 246 12.16 17.53 -12.58
CA PHE A 246 11.81 17.03 -13.91
C PHE A 246 11.49 18.26 -14.73
N ASP A 247 12.26 18.53 -15.77
CA ASP A 247 11.97 19.72 -16.57
C ASP A 247 10.51 19.58 -17.06
N SER A 248 9.86 20.72 -17.36
CA SER A 248 8.44 20.67 -17.74
C SER A 248 8.20 19.66 -18.85
N ARG A 249 9.15 19.55 -19.80
CA ARG A 249 9.10 18.61 -20.92
C ARG A 249 9.07 17.15 -20.49
N THR A 250 9.89 16.75 -19.53
CA THR A 250 9.93 15.36 -19.04
C THR A 250 8.64 15.04 -18.29
N ARG A 251 8.11 15.99 -17.50
CA ARG A 251 6.80 15.82 -16.84
C ARG A 251 5.68 15.66 -17.86
N ASP A 252 5.68 16.50 -18.89
CA ASP A 252 4.70 16.47 -19.97
C ASP A 252 4.80 15.17 -20.79
N ALA A 253 6.01 14.69 -21.04
CA ALA A 253 6.24 13.42 -21.73
C ALA A 253 5.73 12.22 -20.92
N ILE A 254 5.97 12.19 -19.61
CA ILE A 254 5.45 11.15 -18.70
C ILE A 254 3.93 11.22 -18.65
N LEU A 255 3.35 12.42 -18.53
CA LEU A 255 1.91 12.59 -18.54
C LEU A 255 1.30 12.14 -19.87
N ALA A 256 1.90 12.51 -21.00
CA ALA A 256 1.48 12.11 -22.34
C ALA A 256 1.56 10.58 -22.52
N PHE A 257 2.57 9.93 -21.95
CA PHE A 257 2.72 8.48 -21.97
C PHE A 257 1.54 7.77 -21.29
N PHE A 258 1.16 8.21 -20.09
CA PHE A 258 0.04 7.62 -19.34
C PHE A 258 -1.35 8.06 -19.84
N LYS A 259 -1.44 9.14 -20.64
CA LYS A 259 -2.68 9.61 -21.29
C LYS A 259 -2.98 8.94 -22.63
N ARG A 260 -2.13 8.02 -23.11
CA ARG A 260 -2.39 7.27 -24.35
C ARG A 260 -3.68 6.47 -24.26
N SER A 261 -4.41 6.35 -25.37
CA SER A 261 -5.68 5.61 -25.46
C SER A 261 -5.58 4.18 -24.92
N TYR A 262 -4.46 3.49 -25.15
CA TYR A 262 -4.22 2.16 -24.59
C TYR A 262 -4.35 2.14 -23.05
N SER A 263 -3.76 3.14 -22.37
CA SER A 263 -3.76 3.29 -20.92
C SER A 263 -5.11 3.68 -20.32
N LYS A 264 -6.07 4.07 -21.16
CA LYS A 264 -7.42 4.48 -20.76
C LYS A 264 -8.41 3.31 -20.75
N ARG A 265 -8.11 2.21 -21.44
CA ARG A 265 -9.03 1.08 -21.60
C ARG A 265 -9.30 0.38 -20.26
N VAL A 266 -10.56 0.19 -19.92
CA VAL A 266 -10.95 -0.43 -18.66
C VAL A 266 -10.37 -1.84 -18.47
N TRP A 267 -10.25 -2.63 -19.54
CA TRP A 267 -9.67 -3.98 -19.48
C TRP A 267 -8.17 -3.99 -19.24
N ILE A 268 -7.42 -2.99 -19.71
CA ILE A 268 -5.97 -2.96 -19.44
C ILE A 268 -5.69 -2.85 -17.94
N LEU A 269 -6.63 -2.23 -17.22
CA LEU A 269 -6.54 -2.04 -15.79
C LEU A 269 -6.67 -3.37 -15.04
N GLN A 270 -7.57 -4.24 -15.51
CA GLN A 270 -7.72 -5.61 -15.02
C GLN A 270 -6.51 -6.47 -15.39
N GLU A 271 -6.06 -6.41 -16.65
CA GLU A 271 -4.92 -7.18 -17.17
C GLU A 271 -3.63 -6.87 -16.40
N LEU A 272 -3.34 -5.58 -16.22
CA LEU A 272 -2.19 -5.14 -15.43
C LEU A 272 -2.32 -5.58 -13.98
N PHE A 273 -3.52 -5.52 -13.39
CA PHE A 273 -3.73 -5.91 -12.01
C PHE A 273 -3.55 -7.43 -11.79
N LEU A 274 -4.16 -8.26 -12.63
CA LEU A 274 -4.15 -9.73 -12.52
C LEU A 274 -2.86 -10.40 -13.01
N SER A 275 -2.04 -9.72 -13.81
CA SER A 275 -0.79 -10.29 -14.30
C SER A 275 0.15 -10.71 -13.16
N GLN A 276 0.96 -11.75 -13.33
CA GLN A 276 2.05 -12.02 -12.37
C GLN A 276 3.29 -11.17 -12.67
N LYS A 277 3.58 -10.98 -13.97
CA LYS A 277 4.58 -10.07 -14.51
C LYS A 277 4.08 -9.48 -15.82
N TYR A 278 4.55 -8.30 -16.17
CA TYR A 278 4.25 -7.67 -17.45
C TYR A 278 5.43 -6.80 -17.93
N ILE A 279 5.42 -6.49 -19.23
CA ILE A 279 6.33 -5.52 -19.83
C ILE A 279 5.51 -4.49 -20.61
N VAL A 280 5.92 -3.23 -20.54
CA VAL A 280 5.33 -2.15 -21.33
C VAL A 280 6.25 -1.85 -22.50
N ILE A 281 5.73 -2.04 -23.71
CA ILE A 281 6.46 -1.79 -24.94
C ILE A 281 5.98 -0.48 -25.55
N CYS A 282 6.92 0.42 -25.86
CA CYS A 282 6.67 1.69 -26.52
C CYS A 282 7.66 1.88 -27.68
N GLY A 283 7.23 1.51 -28.88
CA GLY A 283 8.12 1.49 -30.04
C GLY A 283 9.25 0.46 -29.83
N SER A 284 10.50 0.89 -29.93
CA SER A 284 11.68 0.05 -29.66
C SER A 284 12.10 -0.03 -28.20
N LYS A 285 11.38 0.66 -27.30
CA LYS A 285 11.69 0.69 -25.86
C LYS A 285 10.81 -0.29 -25.10
N ILE A 286 11.41 -0.98 -24.13
CA ILE A 286 10.76 -1.93 -23.23
C ILE A 286 10.97 -1.43 -21.81
N ILE A 287 9.90 -1.41 -21.02
CA ILE A 287 9.91 -1.07 -19.60
C ILE A 287 9.39 -2.31 -18.86
N THR A 288 10.15 -2.80 -17.88
CA THR A 288 9.66 -3.90 -17.03
C THR A 288 8.60 -3.40 -16.05
N ASP A 289 7.81 -4.31 -15.51
CA ASP A 289 6.84 -4.00 -14.45
C ASP A 289 7.50 -3.36 -13.22
N ASP A 290 8.66 -3.89 -12.84
CA ASP A 290 9.48 -3.36 -11.77
C ASP A 290 10.02 -1.94 -12.09
N ASP A 291 10.55 -1.69 -13.30
CA ASP A 291 11.08 -0.37 -13.70
C ASP A 291 9.98 0.69 -13.74
N LEU A 292 8.80 0.29 -14.24
CA LEU A 292 7.64 1.15 -14.30
C LEU A 292 7.17 1.55 -12.89
N HIS A 293 7.19 0.60 -11.96
CA HIS A 293 6.86 0.83 -10.56
C HIS A 293 7.86 1.77 -9.87
N ALA A 294 9.16 1.54 -10.03
CA ALA A 294 10.21 2.40 -9.49
C ALA A 294 10.08 3.84 -10.02
N GLY A 295 9.84 4.00 -11.32
CA GLY A 295 9.59 5.30 -11.94
C GLY A 295 8.36 6.02 -11.36
N ILE A 296 7.26 5.30 -11.16
CA ILE A 296 6.04 5.86 -10.54
C ILE A 296 6.31 6.28 -9.09
N ASN A 297 7.08 5.51 -8.32
CA ASN A 297 7.42 5.84 -6.94
C ASN A 297 8.32 7.07 -6.84
N ALA A 298 9.31 7.19 -7.71
CA ALA A 298 10.13 8.40 -7.81
C ALA A 298 9.24 9.63 -8.04
N ILE A 299 8.31 9.58 -9.00
CA ILE A 299 7.35 10.66 -9.27
C ILE A 299 6.53 11.01 -8.02
N LYS A 300 6.15 10.02 -7.20
CA LYS A 300 5.44 10.27 -5.93
C LYS A 300 6.30 10.96 -4.89
N VAL A 301 7.54 10.53 -4.69
CA VAL A 301 8.48 11.17 -3.75
C VAL A 301 8.74 12.62 -4.16
N PHE A 302 8.96 12.87 -5.46
CA PHE A 302 9.10 14.23 -5.99
C PHE A 302 7.83 15.09 -5.81
N SER A 303 6.63 14.49 -5.92
CA SER A 303 5.37 15.21 -5.68
C SER A 303 5.12 15.57 -4.21
N LYS A 304 5.73 14.86 -3.26
CA LYS A 304 5.68 15.22 -1.83
C LYS A 304 6.54 16.45 -1.55
N LEU A 305 7.56 16.70 -2.37
CA LEU A 305 8.50 17.83 -2.25
C LEU A 305 8.07 19.07 -3.07
N SER A 306 7.21 18.91 -4.08
CA SER A 306 6.75 20.01 -4.94
C SER A 306 5.22 20.12 -4.96
N ALA A 307 4.70 21.21 -4.41
CA ALA A 307 3.27 21.47 -4.26
C ALA A 307 2.51 21.81 -5.56
N SER A 308 3.09 21.61 -6.76
CA SER A 308 2.51 22.13 -8.02
C SER A 308 2.25 21.10 -9.15
N GLY A 309 1.02 21.18 -9.66
CA GLY A 309 0.60 20.94 -11.05
C GLY A 309 0.66 19.50 -11.59
N HIS A 310 1.84 19.06 -12.04
CA HIS A 310 1.95 17.97 -13.01
C HIS A 310 2.07 16.58 -12.36
N ALA A 311 2.75 16.48 -11.22
CA ALA A 311 2.89 15.19 -10.52
C ALA A 311 1.57 14.74 -9.88
N GLY A 312 0.69 15.68 -9.53
CA GLY A 312 -0.69 15.40 -9.12
C GLY A 312 -1.56 14.88 -10.26
N LEU A 313 -1.34 15.35 -11.51
CA LEU A 313 -2.06 14.87 -12.69
C LEU A 313 -1.63 13.45 -13.08
N ILE A 314 -0.33 13.12 -12.98
CA ILE A 314 0.17 11.77 -13.25
C ILE A 314 -0.46 10.75 -12.30
N LYS A 315 -0.57 11.08 -11.00
CA LYS A 315 -1.27 10.24 -10.00
C LYS A 315 -2.74 9.99 -10.30
N LYS A 316 -3.40 10.90 -11.03
CA LYS A 316 -4.82 10.78 -11.40
C LYS A 316 -5.04 9.94 -12.65
N THR A 317 -3.98 9.53 -13.37
CA THR A 317 -4.17 8.67 -14.52
C THR A 317 -4.58 7.26 -14.07
N PRO A 318 -5.56 6.62 -14.73
CA PRO A 318 -6.02 5.27 -14.36
C PRO A 318 -4.88 4.26 -14.32
N ALA A 319 -4.00 4.26 -15.32
CA ALA A 319 -2.86 3.34 -15.38
C ALA A 319 -1.92 3.47 -14.16
N VAL A 320 -1.56 4.70 -13.74
CA VAL A 320 -0.70 4.91 -12.57
C VAL A 320 -1.40 4.48 -11.28
N TRP A 321 -2.71 4.75 -11.16
CA TRP A 321 -3.50 4.28 -10.03
C TRP A 321 -3.48 2.75 -9.96
N HIS A 322 -3.72 2.05 -11.07
CA HIS A 322 -3.74 0.58 -11.11
C HIS A 322 -2.40 -0.07 -10.83
N ILE A 323 -1.33 0.43 -11.44
CA ILE A 323 0.04 -0.05 -11.20
C ILE A 323 0.36 0.11 -9.71
N HIS A 324 0.12 1.30 -9.16
CA HIS A 324 0.33 1.54 -7.73
C HIS A 324 -0.52 0.60 -6.85
N THR A 325 -1.80 0.44 -7.17
CA THR A 325 -2.72 -0.40 -6.41
C THR A 325 -2.29 -1.87 -6.41
N LYS A 326 -1.78 -2.38 -7.54
CA LYS A 326 -1.21 -3.72 -7.67
C LYS A 326 0.00 -3.91 -6.73
N PHE A 327 0.97 -3.01 -6.78
CA PHE A 327 2.24 -3.17 -6.05
C PHE A 327 2.14 -2.84 -4.56
N PHE A 328 1.43 -1.77 -4.20
CA PHE A 328 1.26 -1.35 -2.81
C PHE A 328 0.13 -2.08 -2.12
N GLY A 329 -0.50 -3.04 -2.79
CA GLY A 329 -1.51 -3.91 -2.21
C GLY A 329 -2.77 -3.17 -1.79
N PHE A 330 -3.09 -1.98 -2.30
CA PHE A 330 -4.40 -1.36 -2.02
C PHE A 330 -5.59 -2.14 -2.61
N HIS A 331 -5.42 -3.39 -3.06
CA HIS A 331 -6.45 -4.25 -3.62
C HIS A 331 -7.69 -4.40 -2.73
N TRP A 332 -7.51 -4.41 -1.42
CA TRP A 332 -8.57 -4.61 -0.42
C TRP A 332 -9.42 -3.39 -0.10
N PHE A 333 -9.00 -2.22 -0.57
CA PHE A 333 -9.85 -1.05 -0.60
C PHE A 333 -10.69 -0.99 -1.87
N ASN A 334 -10.38 -1.81 -2.87
CA ASN A 334 -11.11 -1.80 -4.12
C ASN A 334 -12.23 -2.82 -4.05
N ASP A 335 -13.26 -2.47 -3.29
CA ASP A 335 -14.58 -3.00 -3.56
C ASP A 335 -15.07 -2.48 -4.92
N LEU A 336 -16.15 -3.07 -5.41
CA LEU A 336 -16.75 -2.65 -6.67
C LEU A 336 -17.18 -1.17 -6.64
N SER A 337 -17.48 -0.59 -5.48
CA SER A 337 -17.84 0.83 -5.35
C SER A 337 -16.67 1.77 -5.67
N ARG A 338 -15.46 1.45 -5.21
CA ARG A 338 -14.26 2.24 -5.45
C ARG A 338 -13.82 2.14 -6.90
N PHE A 339 -13.90 0.96 -7.50
CA PHE A 339 -13.66 0.81 -8.94
C PHE A 339 -14.69 1.56 -9.78
N SER A 340 -15.97 1.58 -9.38
CA SER A 340 -16.97 2.41 -10.03
C SER A 340 -16.59 3.89 -10.01
N SER A 341 -16.02 4.39 -8.91
CA SER A 341 -15.54 5.78 -8.83
C SER A 341 -14.36 6.08 -9.78
N VAL A 342 -13.46 5.11 -9.97
CA VAL A 342 -12.35 5.20 -10.93
C VAL A 342 -12.89 5.20 -12.36
N CYS A 343 -13.86 4.35 -12.66
CA CYS A 343 -14.56 4.31 -13.96
C CYS A 343 -15.34 5.57 -14.28
N SER A 344 -15.75 6.34 -13.27
CA SER A 344 -16.43 7.62 -13.47
C SER A 344 -15.47 8.76 -13.83
N GLN A 345 -14.16 8.54 -13.80
CA GLN A 345 -13.19 9.53 -14.26
C GLN A 345 -13.21 9.63 -15.79
N GLU A 346 -13.07 10.87 -16.30
CA GLU A 346 -13.14 11.19 -17.73
C GLU A 346 -12.12 10.43 -18.60
N ASP A 347 -11.04 9.96 -17.99
CA ASP A 347 -9.94 9.28 -18.69
C ASP A 347 -10.08 7.75 -18.74
N VAL A 348 -11.17 7.14 -18.24
CA VAL A 348 -11.43 5.70 -18.38
C VAL A 348 -12.41 5.42 -19.53
N GLU A 349 -11.94 4.63 -20.48
CA GLU A 349 -12.64 4.26 -21.71
C GLU A 349 -13.08 2.79 -21.67
N ALA A 350 -14.34 2.54 -22.06
CA ALA A 350 -14.89 1.20 -22.24
C ALA A 350 -15.62 1.15 -23.58
N THR A 351 -15.28 0.18 -24.42
CA THR A 351 -15.94 -0.03 -25.72
C THR A 351 -17.38 -0.48 -25.53
N GLU A 352 -17.60 -1.40 -24.59
CA GLU A 352 -18.91 -1.85 -24.16
C GLU A 352 -19.24 -1.21 -22.79
N PRO A 353 -20.32 -0.41 -22.67
CA PRO A 353 -20.68 0.27 -21.43
C PRO A 353 -20.71 -0.61 -20.17
N ARG A 354 -21.08 -1.88 -20.30
CA ARG A 354 -21.11 -2.85 -19.17
C ARG A 354 -19.73 -3.18 -18.62
N ASP A 355 -18.68 -3.04 -19.43
CA ASP A 355 -17.29 -3.33 -19.02
C ASP A 355 -16.79 -2.37 -17.95
N ARG A 356 -17.41 -1.20 -17.78
CA ARG A 356 -17.16 -0.31 -16.64
C ARG A 356 -17.44 -0.98 -15.29
N ILE A 357 -18.21 -2.07 -15.28
CA ILE A 357 -18.47 -2.91 -14.10
C ILE A 357 -17.77 -4.26 -14.27
N TYR A 358 -17.94 -4.93 -15.42
CA TYR A 358 -17.47 -6.31 -15.61
C TYR A 358 -15.94 -6.45 -15.56
N ALA A 359 -15.19 -5.44 -15.99
CA ALA A 359 -13.74 -5.45 -15.90
C ALA A 359 -13.23 -5.49 -14.45
N PHE A 360 -14.06 -5.16 -13.45
CA PHE A 360 -13.62 -5.13 -12.05
C PHE A 360 -14.08 -6.32 -11.23
N LEU A 361 -15.03 -7.13 -11.69
CA LEU A 361 -15.62 -8.19 -10.87
C LEU A 361 -14.58 -9.20 -10.32
N SER A 362 -13.52 -9.50 -11.08
CA SER A 362 -12.46 -10.42 -10.67
C SER A 362 -11.37 -9.78 -9.80
N VAL A 363 -11.32 -8.44 -9.75
CA VAL A 363 -10.31 -7.67 -8.99
C VAL A 363 -10.90 -6.94 -7.79
N SER A 364 -12.23 -6.81 -7.76
CA SER A 364 -13.07 -6.35 -6.66
C SER A 364 -13.06 -7.36 -5.54
N TRP A 365 -12.63 -6.95 -4.34
CA TRP A 365 -12.53 -7.86 -3.20
C TRP A 365 -13.89 -8.48 -2.83
N ASP A 366 -14.96 -7.68 -2.81
CA ASP A 366 -16.33 -8.09 -2.52
C ASP A 366 -16.91 -9.04 -3.58
N CYS A 367 -16.59 -8.84 -4.86
CA CYS A 367 -17.00 -9.77 -5.91
C CYS A 367 -16.17 -11.06 -5.93
N ALA A 368 -14.85 -10.96 -5.82
CA ALA A 368 -13.93 -12.10 -5.86
C ALA A 368 -14.13 -13.08 -4.69
N ASN A 369 -14.58 -12.58 -3.53
CA ASN A 369 -14.89 -13.40 -2.36
C ASN A 369 -16.37 -13.81 -2.28
N GLY A 370 -17.15 -13.56 -3.35
CA GLY A 370 -18.55 -13.96 -3.43
C GLY A 370 -19.51 -13.17 -2.53
N LEU A 371 -19.06 -12.05 -1.94
CA LEU A 371 -19.90 -11.15 -1.14
C LEU A 371 -20.92 -10.42 -2.04
N LEU A 372 -20.51 -10.03 -3.26
CA LEU A 372 -21.39 -9.51 -4.31
C LEU A 372 -21.34 -10.41 -5.53
N THR A 373 -22.41 -11.18 -5.77
CA THR A 373 -22.51 -12.05 -6.94
C THR A 373 -23.09 -11.30 -8.14
N ILE A 374 -22.21 -10.81 -9.01
CA ILE A 374 -22.56 -10.25 -10.32
C ILE A 374 -21.91 -11.13 -11.39
N MET A 375 -22.70 -11.64 -12.32
CA MET A 375 -22.20 -12.42 -13.45
C MET A 375 -22.25 -11.58 -14.72
N PRO A 376 -21.16 -11.53 -15.50
CA PRO A 376 -21.16 -10.88 -16.80
C PRO A 376 -22.27 -11.44 -17.70
N ASP A 377 -23.14 -10.55 -18.14
CA ASP A 377 -24.26 -10.83 -19.03
C ASP A 377 -24.38 -9.65 -20.00
N TYR A 378 -23.99 -9.87 -21.25
CA TYR A 378 -23.99 -8.84 -22.29
C TYR A 378 -25.35 -8.69 -22.97
N ASP A 379 -26.26 -9.65 -22.79
CA ASP A 379 -27.62 -9.62 -23.33
C ASP A 379 -28.54 -8.74 -22.47
N LYS A 380 -28.25 -8.60 -21.17
CA LYS A 380 -28.99 -7.70 -20.28
C LYS A 380 -28.82 -6.23 -20.67
N PRO A 381 -29.88 -5.41 -20.65
CA PRO A 381 -29.76 -3.97 -20.84
C PRO A 381 -28.82 -3.32 -19.80
N VAL A 382 -27.98 -2.37 -20.24
CA VAL A 382 -27.03 -1.64 -19.37
C VAL A 382 -27.68 -1.09 -18.10
N ARG A 383 -28.88 -0.52 -18.24
CA ARG A 383 -29.68 0.03 -17.14
C ARG A 383 -29.99 -1.02 -16.06
N THR A 384 -30.30 -2.25 -16.45
CA THR A 384 -30.59 -3.34 -15.52
C THR A 384 -29.36 -3.74 -14.72
N ILE A 385 -28.19 -3.81 -15.37
CA ILE A 385 -26.92 -4.11 -14.71
C ILE A 385 -26.54 -3.00 -13.73
N LEU A 386 -26.68 -1.74 -14.13
CA LEU A 386 -26.41 -0.58 -13.26
C LEU A 386 -27.31 -0.58 -12.02
N TYR A 387 -28.64 -0.71 -12.20
CA TYR A 387 -29.56 -0.74 -11.06
C TYR A 387 -29.33 -1.94 -10.14
N GLY A 388 -29.08 -3.12 -10.71
CA GLY A 388 -28.75 -4.32 -9.93
C GLY A 388 -27.49 -4.12 -9.10
N THR A 389 -26.45 -3.55 -9.71
CA THR A 389 -25.16 -3.25 -9.05
C THR A 389 -25.36 -2.23 -7.94
N MET A 390 -26.06 -1.12 -8.19
CA MET A 390 -26.35 -0.10 -7.17
C MET A 390 -27.15 -0.65 -6.00
N LYS A 391 -28.13 -1.52 -6.25
CA LYS A 391 -28.94 -2.14 -5.18
C LYS A 391 -28.09 -3.08 -4.32
N LEU A 392 -27.21 -3.86 -4.94
CA LEU A 392 -26.26 -4.73 -4.24
C LEU A 392 -25.29 -3.91 -3.38
N LEU A 393 -24.71 -2.85 -3.94
CA LEU A 393 -23.83 -1.92 -3.22
C LEU A 393 -24.53 -1.19 -2.07
N ALA A 394 -25.83 -0.88 -2.21
CA ALA A 394 -26.63 -0.25 -1.17
C ALA A 394 -27.00 -1.22 -0.03
N SER A 395 -27.05 -2.53 -0.33
CA SER A 395 -27.38 -3.57 0.65
C SER A 395 -26.18 -4.10 1.42
N SER A 396 -24.96 -3.95 0.88
CA SER A 396 -23.73 -4.10 1.64
C SER A 396 -23.50 -2.80 2.44
N ASN A 397 -22.98 -2.88 3.66
CA ASN A 397 -22.60 -1.71 4.48
C ASN A 397 -21.51 -0.81 3.83
N ALA A 398 -21.22 -0.97 2.53
CA ALA A 398 -20.26 -0.21 1.74
C ALA A 398 -20.79 1.15 1.22
N PHE A 399 -22.10 1.42 1.36
CA PHE A 399 -22.76 2.55 0.67
C PHE A 399 -22.64 3.93 1.34
N ALA A 400 -21.87 4.11 2.42
CA ALA A 400 -21.89 5.38 3.14
C ALA A 400 -21.15 6.56 2.47
N ILE A 401 -20.45 6.38 1.34
CA ILE A 401 -19.57 7.45 0.78
C ILE A 401 -19.84 7.79 -0.72
N GLY A 402 -20.55 6.96 -1.48
CA GLY A 402 -20.71 7.17 -2.94
C GLY A 402 -21.79 8.18 -3.38
N VAL A 403 -22.71 8.57 -2.50
CA VAL A 403 -23.89 9.37 -2.88
C VAL A 403 -23.61 10.89 -2.91
N ALA A 404 -22.53 11.36 -2.29
CA ALA A 404 -22.23 12.79 -2.24
C ALA A 404 -21.70 13.37 -3.57
N THR A 405 -21.29 12.54 -4.53
CA THR A 405 -20.86 12.99 -5.87
C THR A 405 -21.94 12.87 -6.94
N PHE A 406 -23.09 12.25 -6.65
CA PHE A 406 -24.24 12.22 -7.56
C PHE A 406 -25.25 13.30 -7.18
N GLY A 407 -24.79 14.56 -7.23
CA GLY A 407 -25.59 15.75 -6.99
C GLY A 407 -25.50 16.73 -8.16
N THR A 408 -26.47 16.62 -9.08
CA THR A 408 -26.90 17.63 -10.06
C THR A 408 -25.85 18.24 -11.00
N SER A 409 -25.80 17.72 -12.22
CA SER A 409 -25.63 18.57 -13.42
C SER A 409 -26.77 18.25 -14.39
N ARG A 410 -27.64 19.24 -14.60
CA ARG A 410 -28.58 19.30 -15.72
C ARG A 410 -27.84 19.34 -17.05
#